data_AF-A0AAD0WWD1-F1
#
_entry.id   AF-A0AAD0WWD1-F1
#
_cell.length_a   1.000
_cell.length_b   1.000
_cell.length_c   1.000
_cell.angle_alpha   90.00
_cell.angle_beta   90.00
_cell.angle_gamma   90.00
#
_symmetry.space_group_name_H-M   'P 1'
#
loop_
_entity.id
_entity.type
_entity.pdbx_description
1 polymer ?
#
loop_
_entity_poly.entity_id
_entity_poly.type
_entity_poly.pdbx_seq_one_letter_code
_entity_poly.pdbx_strand_id
1 'polypeptide(L)'
;MDENTVLELALEERKFLHEISNKLAVADGMAAKVLRLMESSNADEDLIRRQKKALKAIKDQIELVKKRRFILHERSNVKSI
;
A
#
# COMPACT_ATOMS: atom_id res chain seq x y z
N MET A 1 11.37 8.81 -27.01
CA MET A 1 11.86 8.81 -25.63
C MET A 1 12.93 7.75 -25.56
N ASP A 2 14.17 8.12 -25.22
CA ASP A 2 15.27 7.14 -25.17
C ASP A 2 15.11 6.19 -23.96
N GLU A 3 15.79 5.04 -24.03
CA GLU A 3 15.71 3.99 -23.00
C GLU A 3 16.14 4.49 -21.62
N ASN A 4 17.08 5.44 -21.54
CA ASN A 4 17.51 6.04 -20.27
C ASN A 4 16.38 6.82 -19.61
N THR A 5 15.66 7.65 -20.38
CA THR A 5 14.50 8.39 -19.89
C THR A 5 13.39 7.44 -19.41
N VAL A 6 13.14 6.33 -20.12
CA VAL A 6 12.16 5.31 -19.70
C VAL A 6 12.57 4.65 -18.38
N LEU A 7 13.84 4.31 -18.22
CA LEU A 7 14.37 3.68 -17.02
C LEU A 7 14.31 4.63 -15.81
N GLU A 8 14.69 5.89 -15.99
CA GLU A 8 14.60 6.92 -14.95
C GLU A 8 13.17 7.10 -14.44
N LEU A 9 12.20 7.25 -15.34
CA LEU A 9 10.79 7.35 -14.98
C LEU A 9 10.29 6.10 -14.23
N ALA A 10 10.74 4.90 -14.63
CA ALA A 10 10.40 3.67 -13.94
C ALA A 10 11.00 3.60 -12.52
N LEU A 11 12.22 4.10 -12.32
CA LEU A 11 12.86 4.16 -11.00
C LEU A 11 12.18 5.17 -10.08
N GLU A 12 11.80 6.34 -10.60
CA GLU A 12 11.05 7.35 -9.85
C GLU A 12 9.68 6.82 -9.41
N GLU A 13 8.94 6.21 -10.31
CA GLU A 13 7.64 5.61 -10.00
C GLU A 13 7.77 4.48 -8.96
N ARG A 14 8.83 3.66 -9.02
CA ARG A 14 9.11 2.65 -7.98
C ARG A 14 9.35 3.26 -6.60
N LYS A 15 10.06 4.38 -6.52
CA LYS A 15 10.28 5.12 -5.27
C LYS A 15 8.96 5.68 -4.74
N PHE A 16 8.17 6.31 -5.60
CA PHE A 16 6.84 6.83 -5.24
C PHE A 16 5.93 5.72 -4.69
N LEU A 17 5.81 4.59 -5.38
CA LEU A 17 5.01 3.45 -4.92
C LEU A 17 5.52 2.88 -3.58
N HIS A 18 6.83 2.88 -3.35
CA HIS A 18 7.39 2.49 -2.06
C HIS A 18 6.98 3.44 -0.93
N GLU A 19 7.07 4.75 -1.15
CA GLU A 19 6.66 5.75 -0.17
C GLU A 19 5.17 5.68 0.16
N ILE A 20 4.32 5.49 -0.86
CA ILE A 20 2.88 5.28 -0.66
C ILE A 20 2.62 4.03 0.18
N SER A 21 3.30 2.92 -0.13
CA SER A 21 3.19 1.68 0.65
C SER A 21 3.57 1.88 2.12
N ASN A 22 4.58 2.71 2.42
CA ASN A 22 5.00 3.00 3.80
C ASN A 22 3.95 3.82 4.54
N LYS A 23 3.38 4.86 3.89
CA LYS A 23 2.29 5.66 4.47
C LYS A 23 1.06 4.80 4.77
N LEU A 24 0.70 3.89 3.87
CA LEU A 24 -0.40 2.96 4.08
C LEU A 24 -0.12 1.97 5.22
N ALA A 25 1.11 1.50 5.39
CA ALA A 25 1.48 0.63 6.51
C ALA A 25 1.33 1.33 7.87
N VAL A 26 1.66 2.63 7.95
CA VAL A 26 1.38 3.44 9.14
C VAL A 26 -0.12 3.54 9.40
N ALA A 27 -0.92 3.81 8.36
CA ALA A 27 -2.38 3.87 8.47
C ALA A 27 -2.99 2.53 8.93
N ASP A 28 -2.51 1.40 8.41
CA ASP A 28 -2.90 0.05 8.84
C ASP A 28 -2.63 -0.16 10.33
N GLY A 29 -1.42 0.19 10.79
CA GLY A 29 -1.04 0.10 12.20
C GLY A 29 -1.92 0.96 13.12
N MET A 30 -2.21 2.20 12.72
CA MET A 30 -3.10 3.10 13.46
C MET A 30 -4.54 2.58 13.49
N ALA A 31 -5.09 2.19 12.34
CA ALA A 31 -6.45 1.68 12.23
C ALA A 31 -6.64 0.37 13.00
N ALA A 32 -5.63 -0.52 13.01
CA ALA A 32 -5.63 -1.74 13.80
C ALA A 32 -5.55 -1.47 15.31
N LYS A 33 -4.79 -0.46 15.74
CA LYS A 33 -4.77 -0.04 17.15
C LYS A 33 -6.13 0.49 17.58
N VAL A 34 -6.76 1.35 16.79
CA VAL A 34 -8.11 1.88 17.07
C VAL A 34 -9.13 0.75 17.14
N LEU A 35 -9.12 -0.19 16.19
CA LEU A 35 -10.03 -1.34 16.21
C LEU A 35 -9.91 -2.15 17.52
N ARG A 36 -8.68 -2.45 17.95
CA ARG A 36 -8.44 -3.19 19.20
C ARG A 36 -8.96 -2.43 20.43
N LEU A 37 -8.81 -1.11 20.46
CA LEU A 37 -9.35 -0.29 21.54
C LEU A 37 -10.89 -0.31 21.53
N MET A 38 -11.52 -0.19 20.36
CA MET A 38 -12.98 -0.27 20.23
C MET A 38 -13.52 -1.63 20.70
N GLU A 39 -12.88 -2.72 20.29
CA GLU A 39 -13.23 -4.08 20.73
C GLU A 39 -13.05 -4.25 22.24
N SER A 40 -12.01 -3.64 22.83
CA SER A 40 -11.73 -3.74 24.27
C SER A 40 -12.65 -2.85 25.13
N SER A 41 -13.24 -1.80 24.56
CA SER A 41 -14.14 -0.87 25.25
C SER A 41 -15.62 -1.19 25.04
N ASN A 42 -15.96 -2.36 24.48
CA ASN A 42 -17.34 -2.72 24.08
C ASN A 42 -18.03 -1.59 23.29
N ALA A 43 -17.31 -1.00 22.33
CA ALA A 43 -17.89 -0.01 21.43
C ALA A 43 -19.03 -0.63 20.60
N ASP A 44 -19.88 0.23 20.04
CA ASP A 44 -20.99 -0.16 19.18
C ASP A 44 -20.56 -1.10 18.04
N GLU A 45 -21.32 -2.17 17.82
CA GLU A 45 -20.99 -3.22 16.85
C GLU A 45 -20.97 -2.71 15.41
N ASP A 46 -21.83 -1.74 15.04
CA ASP A 46 -21.81 -1.16 13.70
C ASP A 46 -20.54 -0.33 13.48
N LEU A 47 -20.10 0.42 14.49
CA LEU A 47 -18.83 1.15 14.45
C LEU A 47 -17.64 0.19 14.29
N ILE A 48 -17.60 -0.91 15.06
CA ILE A 48 -16.56 -1.95 14.93
C ILE A 48 -16.56 -2.54 13.52
N ARG A 49 -17.75 -2.87 12.98
CA ARG A 49 -17.89 -3.41 11.61
C ARG A 49 -17.39 -2.44 10.55
N ARG A 50 -17.68 -1.14 10.67
CA ARG A 50 -17.18 -0.09 9.77
C ARG A 50 -15.66 0.03 9.86
N GLN A 51 -15.11 0.02 11.07
CA GLN A 51 -13.66 0.08 11.29
C GLN A 51 -12.94 -1.14 10.69
N LYS A 52 -13.51 -2.35 10.82
CA LYS A 52 -12.99 -3.56 10.16
C LYS A 52 -12.95 -3.42 8.64
N LYS A 53 -14.00 -2.84 8.04
CA LYS A 53 -14.05 -2.57 6.60
C LYS A 53 -12.99 -1.56 6.17
N ALA A 54 -12.80 -0.47 6.92
CA ALA A 54 -11.78 0.53 6.65
C ALA A 54 -10.37 -0.09 6.72
N LEU A 55 -10.09 -0.87 7.78
CA LEU A 55 -8.81 -1.58 7.94
C LEU A 55 -8.56 -2.55 6.78
N LYS A 56 -9.58 -3.32 6.36
CA LYS A 56 -9.46 -4.22 5.21
C LYS A 56 -9.13 -3.46 3.93
N ALA A 57 -9.78 -2.33 3.68
CA ALA A 57 -9.51 -1.52 2.49
C ALA A 57 -8.07 -1.01 2.44
N ILE A 58 -7.50 -0.60 3.59
CA ILE A 58 -6.09 -0.19 3.68
C ILE A 58 -5.16 -1.37 3.33
N LYS A 59 -5.43 -2.57 3.86
CA LYS A 59 -4.64 -3.77 3.54
C LYS A 59 -4.71 -4.14 2.08
N ASP A 60 -5.90 -4.10 1.49
CA ASP A 60 -6.10 -4.36 0.06
C ASP A 60 -5.30 -3.36 -0.79
N GLN A 61 -5.26 -2.07 -0.41
CA GLN A 61 -4.46 -1.04 -1.08
C GLN A 61 -2.95 -1.30 -0.98
N ILE A 62 -2.45 -1.71 0.20
CA ILE A 62 -1.03 -2.07 0.38
C ILE A 62 -0.65 -3.18 -0.60
N GLU A 63 -1.46 -4.23 -0.72
CA GLU A 63 -1.18 -5.35 -1.62
C GLU A 63 -1.22 -4.95 -3.10
N LEU A 64 -2.16 -4.07 -3.50
CA LEU A 64 -2.20 -3.52 -4.85
C LEU A 64 -0.93 -2.72 -5.19
N VAL A 65 -0.48 -1.86 -4.27
CA VAL A 65 0.74 -1.06 -4.46
C VAL A 65 1.99 -1.93 -4.52
N LYS A 66 2.10 -2.93 -3.64
CA LYS A 66 3.21 -3.91 -3.67
C LYS A 66 3.24 -4.66 -4.99
N LYS A 67 2.10 -5.17 -5.45
CA LYS A 67 1.97 -5.89 -6.72
C LYS A 67 2.38 -5.00 -7.90
N ARG A 68 1.93 -3.74 -7.91
CA ARG A 68 2.29 -2.78 -8.97
C ARG A 68 3.79 -2.48 -8.97
N ARG A 69 4.39 -2.26 -7.80
CA ARG A 69 5.83 -2.02 -7.64
C ARG A 69 6.65 -3.22 -8.11
N PHE A 70 6.21 -4.44 -7.80
CA PHE A 70 6.84 -5.68 -8.26
C PHE A 70 6.81 -5.79 -9.79
N ILE A 71 5.65 -5.61 -10.42
CA ILE A 71 5.51 -5.64 -11.89
C ILE A 71 6.41 -4.57 -12.53
N LEU A 72 6.45 -3.36 -11.97
CA LEU A 72 7.28 -2.29 -12.50
C LEU A 72 8.77 -2.62 -12.38
N HIS A 73 9.19 -3.22 -11.26
CA HIS A 73 10.55 -3.71 -11.06
C HIS A 73 10.92 -4.79 -12.09
N GLU A 74 10.06 -5.80 -12.30
CA GLU A 74 10.31 -6.86 -13.27
C GLU A 74 10.46 -6.29 -14.69
N ARG A 75 9.56 -5.40 -15.09
CA ARG A 75 9.55 -4.81 -16.44
C ARG A 75 10.67 -3.81 -16.68
N SER A 76 11.12 -3.09 -15.65
CA SER A 76 12.21 -2.12 -15.76
C SER A 76 13.60 -2.75 -15.76
N ASN A 77 13.73 -4.00 -15.30
CA ASN A 77 15.01 -4.70 -15.18
C ASN A 77 15.31 -5.64 -16.34
N VAL A 78 14.41 -5.80 -17.32
CA VAL A 78 14.69 -6.58 -18.52
C VAL A 78 15.74 -5.81 -19.33
N LYS A 79 17.01 -6.20 -19.17
CA LYS A 79 18.08 -5.84 -20.10
C LYS A 79 17.60 -6.16 -21.52
N SER A 80 17.71 -5.17 -22.40
CA SER A 80 17.63 -5.31 -23.84
C SER A 80 18.34 -6.60 -24.28
N ILE A 81 17.60 -7.52 -24.90
CA ILE A 81 18.19 -8.57 -25.74
C ILE A 81 18.67 -7.90 -27.02
#